data_AF-A0AAX2BKF0-F1
#
_entry.id   AF-A0AAX2BKF0-F1
#
_cell.length_a   1.000
_cell.length_b   1.000
_cell.length_c   1.000
_cell.angle_alpha   90.00
_cell.angle_beta   90.00
_cell.angle_gamma   90.00
#
_symmetry.space_group_name_H-M   'P 1'
#
loop_
_entity.id
_entity.type
_entity.pdbx_description
1 polymer ?
#
loop_
_entity_poly.entity_id
_entity_poly.type
_entity_poly.pdbx_seq_one_letter_code
_entity_poly.pdbx_strand_id
1 'polypeptide(L)' 'MPEAGSHITFVLPMPKSWSQKKRATMKGQAHQHKPDADNMIKALMDALFADDAHIWDFRVTKVWGETGQILISSIERAA' A
#
# COMPACT_ATOMS: atom_id res chain seq x y z
N MET A 1 5.99 -12.08 -3.16
CA MET A 1 4.59 -12.02 -2.68
C MET A 1 4.00 -13.40 -2.88
N PRO A 2 3.40 -14.05 -1.86
CA PRO A 2 2.73 -15.34 -2.04
C PRO A 2 1.48 -15.20 -2.93
N GLU A 3 1.04 -16.33 -3.49
CA GLU A 3 -0.19 -16.44 -4.32
C GLU A 3 -1.47 -15.99 -3.59
N ALA A 4 -1.49 -16.16 -2.27
CA ALA A 4 -2.60 -15.79 -1.41
C ALA A 4 -2.12 -15.24 -0.05
N GLY A 5 -3.00 -14.52 0.65
CA GLY A 5 -2.75 -14.08 2.02
C GLY A 5 -1.72 -12.96 2.16
N SER A 6 -1.53 -12.13 1.14
CA SER A 6 -0.64 -10.95 1.23
C SER A 6 -1.40 -9.72 1.72
N HIS A 7 -0.79 -8.92 2.60
CA HIS A 7 -1.19 -7.53 2.84
C HIS A 7 -0.15 -6.59 2.23
N ILE A 8 -0.54 -5.89 1.17
CA ILE A 8 0.25 -4.82 0.56
C ILE A 8 -0.17 -3.49 1.17
N THR A 9 0.78 -2.81 1.82
CA THR A 9 0.59 -1.45 2.34
C THR A 9 1.44 -0.47 1.56
N PHE A 10 0.76 0.42 0.82
CA PHE A 10 1.38 1.57 0.18
C PHE A 10 1.48 2.72 1.17
N VAL A 11 2.71 3.15 1.44
CA VAL A 11 2.98 4.32 2.27
C VAL A 11 3.32 5.48 1.33
N LEU A 12 2.46 6.49 1.30
CA LEU A 12 2.65 7.67 0.46
C LEU A 12 3.29 8.80 1.28
N PRO A 13 4.33 9.47 0.74
CA PRO A 13 5.00 10.54 1.45
C PRO A 13 4.05 11.72 1.64
N MET A 14 3.94 12.20 2.88
CA MET A 14 3.16 13.40 3.17
C MET A 14 3.76 14.62 2.45
N PRO A 15 2.94 15.49 1.83
CA PRO A 15 3.43 16.67 1.14
C PRO A 15 4.30 17.56 2.04
N LYS A 16 5.42 18.06 1.49
CA LYS A 16 6.33 18.98 2.19
C LYS A 16 5.66 20.30 2.59
N SER A 17 4.59 20.68 1.89
CA SER A 17 3.79 21.88 2.18
C SER A 17 2.90 21.73 3.42
N TRP A 18 2.71 20.52 3.95
CA TRP A 18 1.91 20.33 5.16
C TRP A 18 2.67 20.83 6.39
N SER A 19 1.94 21.50 7.28
CA SER A 19 2.48 21.89 8.59
C SER A 19 2.90 20.66 9.40
N GLN A 20 3.87 20.82 10.29
CA GLN A 20 4.34 19.74 11.17
C GLN A 20 3.19 19.11 11.97
N LYS A 21 2.25 19.95 12.45
CA LYS A 21 1.04 19.50 13.15
C LYS A 21 0.19 18.58 12.28
N LYS A 22 -0.10 18.97 11.04
CA LYS A 22 -0.89 18.15 10.12
C LYS A 22 -0.17 16.83 9.79
N ARG A 23 1.14 16.87 9.59
CA ARG A 23 1.95 15.66 9.35
C ARG A 23 1.89 14.69 10.53
N ALA A 24 2.02 15.21 11.76
CA ALA A 24 1.91 14.40 12.97
C ALA A 24 0.53 13.74 13.11
N THR A 25 -0.56 14.48 12.83
CA THR A 25 -1.93 13.93 12.89
C THR A 25 -2.23 12.92 11.79
N MET A 26 -1.71 13.14 10.58
CA MET A 26 -2.00 12.30 9.42
C MET A 26 -1.09 11.09 9.29
N LYS A 27 0.06 11.04 9.99
CA LYS A 27 0.98 9.90 9.95
C LYS A 27 0.25 8.59 10.29
N GLY A 28 0.33 7.61 9.39
CA GLY A 28 -0.34 6.32 9.52
C GLY A 28 -1.84 6.32 9.20
N GLN A 29 -2.45 7.50 8.98
CA GLN A 29 -3.86 7.60 8.59
C GLN A 29 -4.06 7.20 7.14
N ALA A 30 -5.30 6.82 6.81
CA ALA A 30 -5.68 6.41 5.45
C ALA A 30 -5.38 7.49 4.41
N HIS A 31 -4.72 7.10 3.33
CA HIS A 31 -4.51 7.95 2.16
C HIS A 31 -5.70 7.82 1.20
N GLN A 32 -6.61 8.80 1.23
CA GLN A 32 -7.83 8.81 0.42
C GLN A 32 -7.72 9.60 -0.90
N HIS A 33 -6.53 10.06 -1.27
CA HIS A 33 -6.31 10.77 -2.54
C HIS A 33 -5.91 9.79 -3.66
N LYS A 34 -5.90 10.29 -4.91
CA LYS A 34 -5.29 9.62 -6.06
C LYS A 34 -3.76 9.46 -5.83
N PRO A 35 -3.12 8.42 -6.39
CA PRO A 35 -3.71 7.33 -7.17
C PRO A 35 -4.57 6.39 -6.32
N ASP A 36 -5.58 5.78 -6.93
CA ASP A 36 -6.47 4.82 -6.26
C ASP A 36 -5.76 3.50 -5.96
N ALA A 37 -6.30 2.73 -5.01
CA ALA A 37 -5.65 1.49 -4.57
C ALA A 37 -5.53 0.44 -5.69
N ASP A 38 -6.52 0.36 -6.58
CA ASP A 38 -6.52 -0.52 -7.76
C ASP A 38 -5.41 -0.16 -8.76
N ASN A 39 -5.20 1.11 -9.04
CA ASN A 39 -4.12 1.59 -9.91
C ASN A 39 -2.75 1.30 -9.30
N MET A 40 -2.62 1.48 -7.98
CA MET A 40 -1.36 1.20 -7.29
C MET A 40 -1.03 -0.29 -7.29
N ILE A 41 -2.00 -1.17 -7.01
CA ILE A 41 -1.76 -2.61 -7.03
C ILE A 41 -1.51 -3.10 -8.46
N LYS A 42 -2.25 -2.59 -9.46
CA LYS A 42 -2.00 -2.91 -10.86
C LYS A 42 -0.57 -2.60 -11.27
N ALA A 43 -0.08 -1.39 -10.96
CA ALA A 43 1.30 -1.02 -11.27
C ALA A 43 2.34 -1.88 -10.55
N LEU A 44 2.03 -2.33 -9.32
CA LEU A 44 2.91 -3.25 -8.59
C LEU A 44 2.92 -4.65 -9.22
N MET A 45 1.76 -5.18 -9.61
CA MET A 45 1.68 -6.49 -10.28
C MET A 45 2.42 -6.48 -11.61
N ASP A 46 2.14 -5.49 -12.46
CA ASP A 46 2.79 -5.30 -13.77
C ASP A 46 4.33 -5.18 -13.62
N ALA A 47 4.84 -4.71 -12.48
CA ALA A 47 6.27 -4.60 -12.19
C ALA A 47 6.92 -5.87 -11.62
N LEU A 48 6.16 -6.69 -10.88
CA LEU A 48 6.67 -7.90 -10.23
C LEU A 48 6.55 -9.15 -11.10
N PHE A 49 5.53 -9.20 -11.95
CA PHE A 49 5.18 -10.41 -12.71
C PHE A 49 4.92 -10.07 -14.18
N ALA A 50 5.36 -10.96 -15.07
CA ALA A 50 4.94 -10.91 -16.47
C ALA A 50 3.52 -11.48 -16.66
N ASP A 51 3.11 -12.39 -15.77
CA ASP A 51 1.77 -12.97 -15.66
C ASP A 51 1.43 -13.11 -14.17
N ASP A 52 0.44 -12.36 -13.70
CA ASP A 52 0.01 -12.31 -12.30
C ASP A 52 -1.21 -13.21 -12.02
N ALA A 53 -1.69 -14.00 -12.99
CA ALA A 53 -2.91 -14.82 -12.86
C ALA A 53 -2.91 -15.80 -11.68
N HIS A 54 -1.73 -16.20 -11.19
CA HIS A 54 -1.56 -17.04 -10.01
C HIS A 54 -1.83 -16.32 -8.68
N ILE A 55 -1.91 -14.99 -8.66
CA ILE A 55 -2.21 -14.20 -7.47
C ILE A 55 -3.73 -14.02 -7.39
N TRP A 56 -4.36 -14.63 -6.40
CA TRP A 56 -5.83 -14.65 -6.32
C TRP A 56 -6.38 -14.08 -5.00
N ASP A 57 -5.53 -13.85 -3.99
CA ASP A 57 -5.95 -13.30 -2.69
C ASP A 57 -4.91 -12.33 -2.11
N PHE A 58 -5.33 -11.09 -1.89
CA PHE A 58 -4.54 -10.09 -1.22
C PHE A 58 -5.41 -8.96 -0.64
N ARG A 59 -4.86 -8.26 0.35
CA ARG A 59 -5.40 -7.02 0.89
C ARG A 59 -4.52 -5.85 0.49
N VAL A 60 -5.13 -4.74 0.10
CA VAL A 60 -4.42 -3.49 -0.16
C VAL A 60 -4.79 -2.44 0.89
N THR A 61 -3.82 -1.65 1.32
CA THR A 61 -4.05 -0.47 2.17
C THR A 61 -3.14 0.67 1.71
N LYS A 62 -3.66 1.90 1.75
CA LYS A 62 -2.86 3.11 1.48
C LYS A 62 -2.86 3.99 2.73
N VAL A 63 -1.67 4.38 3.17
CA VAL A 63 -1.50 5.26 4.35
C VAL A 63 -0.52 6.39 4.06
N TRP A 64 -0.61 7.45 4.84
CA TRP A 64 0.40 8.51 4.85
C TRP A 64 1.62 8.11 5.68
N GLY A 65 2.81 8.45 5.19
CA GLY A 65 4.06 8.28 5.92
C GLY A 65 5.09 9.37 5.64
N GLU A 66 6.21 9.27 6.34
CA GLU A 66 7.34 10.20 6.17
C GLU A 66 8.06 9.95 4.83
N THR A 67 8.27 8.68 4.50
CA THR A 67 8.97 8.22 3.29
C THR A 67 8.05 7.34 2.48
N GLY A 68 8.11 7.48 1.15
CA GLY A 68 7.38 6.61 0.23
C GLY A 68 7.96 5.21 0.22
N GLN A 69 7.12 4.19 0.41
CA GLN A 69 7.54 2.79 0.41
C GLN A 69 6.35 1.84 0.18
N ILE A 70 6.65 0.60 -0.22
CA ILE A 70 5.69 -0.48 -0.37
C ILE A 70 6.08 -1.59 0.60
N LEU A 71 5.19 -1.94 1.52
CA LEU A 71 5.38 -3.01 2.49
C LEU A 71 4.52 -4.20 2.09
N ILE A 72 5.10 -5.40 2.07
CA ILE A 72 4.40 -6.65 1.75
C ILE A 72 4.62 -7.60 2.93
N SER A 73 3.54 -7.98 3.60
CA SER A 73 3.56 -8.92 4.73
C SER A 73 2.52 -10.02 4.54
N SER A 74 2.73 -11.19 5.16
CA SER A 74 1.72 -12.24 5.20
C SER A 74 0.60 -11.87 6.19
N ILE A 75 -0.64 -12.18 5.82
CA ILE A 75 -1.80 -12.19 6.72
C ILE A 75 -1.86 -13.60 7.29
N GLU A 76 -1.50 -13.75 8.56
CA GLU A 76 -1.79 -14.98 9.28
C GLU A 76 -3.31 -15.12 9.35
N ARG A 77 -3.86 -16.13 8.67
CA ARG A 77 -5.26 -16.50 8.84
C ARG A 77 -5.37 -17.10 10.24
N ALA A 78 -6.18 -16.49 11.10
CA ALA A 78 -6.56 -17.14 12.35
C ALA A 78 -7.24 -18.47 11.99
N ALA A 79 -6.74 -19.55 12.59
CA ALA A 79 -7.22 -20.92 12.39
C ALA A 79 -8.67 -21.09 12.85
#